data_AF-A0A318XLQ1-F1
#
_entry.id   AF-A0A318XLQ1-F1
#
_cell.length_a   1.000
_cell.length_b   1.000
_cell.length_c   1.000
_cell.angle_alpha   90.00
_cell.angle_beta   90.00
_cell.angle_gamma   90.00
#
_symmetry.space_group_name_H-M   'P 1'
#
loop_
_entity.id
_entity.type
_entity.pdbx_description
1 polymer ?
#
loop_
_entity_poly.entity_id
_entity_poly.type
_entity_poly.pdbx_seq_one_letter_code
_entity_poly.pdbx_strand_id
1 'polypeptide(L)'
;MYKVEVDSAKKAVKATISGMLNMDEVKNYLAEMNSVCSKVNPREYALIIDAREQKAMAQDAMPFVEKIMKFYTETPFKRRFSVMLESAIAMSQVNRVGKSEVDLFEMVSSVEEAYVKL
;
A
#
# COMPACT_ATOMS: atom_id res chain seq x y z
N MET A 1 7.71 -7.98 -7.46
CA MET A 1 6.35 -8.24 -7.99
C MET A 1 5.32 -7.56 -7.12
N TYR A 2 4.17 -7.23 -7.68
CA TYR A 2 3.04 -6.69 -6.93
C TYR A 2 1.73 -7.35 -7.38
N LYS A 3 0.69 -7.25 -6.55
CA LYS A 3 -0.67 -7.67 -6.89
C LYS A 3 -1.68 -6.71 -6.26
N VAL A 4 -2.69 -6.28 -7.01
CA VAL A 4 -3.82 -5.51 -6.48
C VAL A 4 -5.09 -6.32 -6.64
N GLU A 5 -5.86 -6.46 -5.56
CA GLU A 5 -7.08 -7.27 -5.51
C GLU A 5 -8.21 -6.47 -4.89
N VAL A 6 -9.42 -6.64 -5.42
CA VAL A 6 -10.64 -6.09 -4.83
C VAL A 6 -11.48 -7.22 -4.28
N ASP A 7 -11.69 -7.20 -2.97
CA ASP A 7 -12.68 -8.03 -2.29
C ASP A 7 -13.97 -7.21 -2.12
N SER A 8 -14.88 -7.32 -3.08
CA SER A 8 -16.15 -6.59 -3.04
C SER A 8 -17.09 -7.06 -1.93
N ALA A 9 -16.98 -8.33 -1.50
CA ALA A 9 -17.81 -8.88 -0.44
C ALA A 9 -17.43 -8.29 0.92
N LYS A 10 -16.12 -8.18 1.18
CA LYS A 10 -15.59 -7.58 2.41
C LYS A 10 -15.32 -6.08 2.31
N LYS A 11 -15.57 -5.47 1.14
CA LYS A 11 -15.29 -4.05 0.85
C LYS A 11 -13.83 -3.69 1.15
N ALA A 12 -12.90 -4.43 0.57
CA ALA A 12 -11.46 -4.17 0.71
C ALA A 12 -10.75 -4.09 -0.63
N VAL A 13 -9.79 -3.17 -0.72
CA VAL A 13 -8.76 -3.15 -1.76
C VAL A 13 -7.46 -3.60 -1.10
N LYS A 14 -6.92 -4.74 -1.51
CA LYS A 14 -5.66 -5.29 -0.99
C LYS A 14 -4.57 -5.11 -2.03
N ALA A 15 -3.47 -4.48 -1.64
CA ALA A 15 -2.25 -4.43 -2.43
C ALA A 15 -1.17 -5.25 -1.73
N THR A 16 -0.58 -6.19 -2.44
CA THR A 16 0.56 -6.99 -1.98
C THR A 16 1.81 -6.58 -2.75
N ILE A 17 2.89 -6.29 -2.04
CA ILE A 17 4.19 -5.94 -2.61
C ILE A 17 5.24 -6.88 -2.03
N SER A 18 5.99 -7.56 -2.90
CA SER A 18 7.07 -8.44 -2.48
C SER A 18 8.31 -8.32 -3.37
N GLY A 19 9.48 -8.49 -2.75
CA GLY A 19 10.77 -8.33 -3.40
C GLY A 19 11.09 -6.87 -3.71
N MET A 20 11.92 -6.65 -4.72
CA MET A 20 12.30 -5.33 -5.21
C MET A 20 11.50 -5.03 -6.48
N LEU A 21 10.78 -3.91 -6.51
CA LEU A 21 10.12 -3.45 -7.73
C LEU A 21 11.10 -2.61 -8.55
N ASN A 22 11.15 -2.85 -9.85
CA ASN A 22 11.81 -1.94 -10.78
C ASN A 22 10.94 -0.69 -11.05
N MET A 23 11.51 0.30 -11.72
CA MET A 23 10.82 1.58 -12.00
C MET A 23 9.49 1.42 -12.75
N ASP A 24 9.43 0.50 -13.71
CA ASP A 24 8.22 0.27 -14.50
C ASP A 24 7.15 -0.44 -13.67
N GLU A 25 7.53 -1.41 -12.83
CA GLU A 25 6.62 -2.04 -11.88
C GLU A 25 6.04 -1.02 -10.89
N VAL A 26 6.82 -0.06 -10.40
CA VAL A 26 6.32 1.01 -9.51
C VAL A 26 5.30 1.90 -10.20
N LYS A 27 5.56 2.27 -11.47
CA LYS A 27 4.61 3.08 -12.26
C LYS A 27 3.34 2.31 -12.57
N ASN A 28 3.48 1.04 -12.95
CA ASN A 28 2.35 0.16 -13.24
C ASN A 28 1.49 -0.07 -12.00
N TYR A 29 2.12 -0.26 -10.85
CA TYR A 29 1.43 -0.36 -9.56
C TYR A 29 0.55 0.86 -9.28
N LEU A 30 1.11 2.07 -9.42
CA LEU A 30 0.34 3.31 -9.19
C LEU A 30 -0.81 3.46 -10.19
N ALA A 31 -0.58 3.12 -11.47
CA ALA A 31 -1.62 3.15 -12.49
C ALA A 31 -2.76 2.15 -12.20
N GLU A 32 -2.40 0.94 -11.76
CA GLU A 32 -3.37 -0.11 -11.40
C GLU A 32 -4.19 0.27 -10.17
N MET A 33 -3.56 0.84 -9.14
CA MET A 33 -4.27 1.39 -7.97
C MET A 33 -5.28 2.48 -8.36
N ASN A 34 -4.89 3.41 -9.25
CA ASN A 34 -5.80 4.42 -9.78
C ASN A 34 -6.98 3.78 -10.53
N SER A 35 -6.71 2.80 -11.40
CA SER A 35 -7.75 2.08 -12.16
C SER A 35 -8.71 1.29 -11.26
N VAL A 36 -8.20 0.70 -10.17
CA VAL A 36 -9.02 0.00 -9.18
C VAL A 36 -9.89 0.99 -8.42
N CYS A 37 -9.31 2.08 -7.92
CA CYS A 37 -10.04 3.12 -7.19
C CYS A 37 -11.10 3.83 -8.04
N SER A 38 -10.96 3.89 -9.37
CA SER A 38 -11.99 4.43 -10.25
C SER A 38 -13.18 3.48 -10.47
N LYS A 39 -13.04 2.19 -10.16
CA LYS A 39 -14.07 1.16 -10.34
C LYS A 39 -14.88 0.89 -9.06
N VAL A 40 -14.44 1.42 -7.93
CA VAL A 40 -15.11 1.30 -6.62
C VAL A 40 -15.32 2.67 -6.01
N ASN A 41 -16.10 2.77 -4.94
CA ASN A 41 -16.17 3.99 -4.11
C ASN A 41 -15.20 3.83 -2.93
N PRO A 42 -14.01 4.47 -2.92
CA PRO A 42 -13.04 4.26 -1.85
C PRO A 42 -13.58 4.59 -0.45
N ARG A 43 -14.56 5.50 -0.34
CA ARG A 43 -15.20 5.85 0.95
C ARG A 43 -15.93 4.68 1.60
N GLU A 44 -16.27 3.66 0.84
CA GLU A 44 -16.91 2.44 1.34
C GLU A 44 -15.90 1.30 1.57
N TYR A 45 -14.68 1.42 1.06
CA TYR A 45 -13.69 0.35 1.05
C TYR A 45 -12.53 0.63 2.00
N ALA A 46 -12.01 -0.41 2.64
CA ALA A 46 -10.72 -0.33 3.33
C ALA A 46 -9.56 -0.57 2.36
N LEU A 47 -8.43 0.07 2.62
CA LEU A 47 -7.15 -0.24 1.99
C LEU A 47 -6.34 -1.16 2.91
N ILE A 48 -5.83 -2.26 2.36
CA ILE A 48 -4.92 -3.18 3.05
C ILE A 48 -3.62 -3.25 2.25
N ILE A 49 -2.51 -2.82 2.85
CA ILE A 49 -1.18 -2.90 2.26
C ILE A 49 -0.43 -4.06 2.91
N ASP A 50 -0.15 -5.10 2.14
CA ASP A 50 0.73 -6.20 2.53
C ASP A 50 2.09 -6.04 1.85
N ALA A 51 2.99 -5.30 2.50
CA ALA A 51 4.33 -5.05 2.00
C ALA A 51 5.39 -5.83 2.79
N ARG A 52 5.02 -6.86 3.57
CA ARG A 52 5.94 -7.59 4.48
C ARG A 52 7.27 -7.96 3.83
N GLU A 53 7.19 -8.55 2.65
CA GLU A 53 8.33 -9.07 1.88
C GLU A 53 8.96 -8.02 0.93
N GLN A 54 8.52 -6.76 0.98
CA GLN A 54 9.12 -5.70 0.19
C GLN A 54 10.57 -5.47 0.62
N LYS A 55 11.46 -5.46 -0.37
CA LYS A 55 12.87 -5.14 -0.20
C LYS A 55 13.13 -3.65 -0.42
N ALA A 56 14.33 -3.22 -0.10
CA ALA A 56 14.76 -1.85 -0.36
C ALA A 56 14.53 -1.47 -1.83
N MET A 57 14.01 -0.28 -2.05
CA MET A 57 13.79 0.32 -3.36
C MET A 57 15.03 1.04 -3.84
N ALA A 58 15.23 1.09 -5.16
CA ALA A 58 16.27 1.91 -5.77
C ALA A 58 16.04 3.39 -5.48
N GLN A 59 17.13 4.17 -5.38
CA GLN A 59 17.05 5.58 -4.97
C GLN A 59 16.24 6.45 -5.93
N ASP A 60 16.34 6.17 -7.22
CA ASP A 60 15.60 6.83 -8.29
C ASP A 60 14.09 6.54 -8.24
N ALA A 61 13.67 5.42 -7.65
CA ALA A 61 12.27 5.07 -7.43
C ALA A 61 11.64 5.78 -6.22
N MET A 62 12.44 6.38 -5.32
CA MET A 62 11.94 7.01 -4.09
C MET A 62 10.90 8.13 -4.31
N PRO A 63 11.01 9.01 -5.32
CA PRO A 63 9.96 9.99 -5.62
C PRO A 63 8.63 9.36 -6.00
N PHE A 64 8.62 8.13 -6.54
CA PHE A 64 7.39 7.41 -6.83
C PHE A 64 6.82 6.72 -5.60
N VAL A 65 7.68 6.24 -4.69
CA VAL A 65 7.25 5.74 -3.38
C VAL A 65 6.52 6.85 -2.61
N GLU A 66 7.07 8.07 -2.60
CA GLU A 66 6.40 9.24 -2.00
C GLU A 66 5.02 9.50 -2.62
N LYS A 67 4.92 9.49 -3.96
CA LYS A 67 3.64 9.65 -4.67
C LYS A 67 2.63 8.57 -4.30
N ILE A 68 3.07 7.32 -4.15
CA ILE A 68 2.22 6.20 -3.75
C ILE A 68 1.71 6.40 -2.31
N MET A 69 2.57 6.81 -1.39
CA MET A 69 2.18 7.09 0.00
C MET A 69 1.12 8.20 0.07
N LYS A 70 1.32 9.30 -0.67
CA LYS A 70 0.34 10.39 -0.81
C LYS A 70 -0.97 9.91 -1.41
N PHE A 71 -0.91 9.10 -2.48
CA PHE A 71 -2.11 8.54 -3.10
C PHE A 71 -2.95 7.75 -2.09
N TYR A 72 -2.32 6.93 -1.23
CA TYR A 72 -3.05 6.15 -0.24
C TYR A 72 -3.83 7.01 0.77
N THR A 73 -3.26 8.16 1.16
CA THR A 73 -3.82 9.02 2.21
C THR A 73 -4.78 10.07 1.65
N GLU A 74 -4.53 10.57 0.44
CA GLU A 74 -5.43 11.46 -0.30
C GLU A 74 -6.68 10.73 -0.81
N THR A 75 -6.55 9.45 -1.16
CA THR A 75 -7.72 8.63 -1.49
C THR A 75 -8.54 8.38 -0.22
N PRO A 76 -9.85 8.70 -0.21
CA PRO A 76 -10.66 8.72 1.01
C PRO A 76 -11.14 7.31 1.39
N PHE A 77 -10.22 6.37 1.59
CA PHE A 77 -10.53 5.02 2.06
C PHE A 77 -11.22 5.06 3.44
N LYS A 78 -12.22 4.19 3.64
CA LYS A 78 -12.94 4.05 4.93
C LYS A 78 -11.98 3.79 6.08
N ARG A 79 -10.99 2.91 5.84
CA ARG A 79 -9.92 2.53 6.78
C ARG A 79 -8.65 2.21 5.98
N ARG A 80 -7.49 2.29 6.64
CA ARG A 80 -6.19 1.96 6.05
C ARG A 80 -5.41 1.07 7.01
N PHE A 81 -4.99 -0.09 6.52
CA PHE A 81 -4.19 -1.06 7.26
C PHE A 81 -2.88 -1.31 6.55
N SER A 82 -1.81 -1.45 7.32
CA SER A 82 -0.49 -1.82 6.80
C SER A 82 0.04 -2.99 7.60
N VAL A 83 0.41 -4.06 6.90
CA VAL A 83 1.13 -5.18 7.51
C VAL A 83 2.60 -4.78 7.63
N MET A 84 3.17 -4.95 8.83
CA MET A 84 4.51 -4.48 9.13
C MET A 84 5.57 -5.05 8.17
N LEU A 85 6.41 -4.17 7.61
CA LEU A 85 7.57 -4.55 6.80
C LEU A 85 8.55 -5.39 7.62
N GLU A 86 9.03 -6.50 7.06
CA GLU A 86 10.08 -7.31 7.69
C GLU A 86 11.47 -6.66 7.53
N SER A 87 11.69 -5.99 6.40
CA SER A 87 12.95 -5.32 6.10
C SER A 87 13.02 -3.94 6.78
N ALA A 88 13.89 -3.79 7.78
CA ALA A 88 14.17 -2.51 8.44
C ALA A 88 14.65 -1.41 7.47
N ILE A 89 15.39 -1.77 6.41
CA ILE A 89 15.87 -0.82 5.39
C ILE A 89 14.70 -0.27 4.58
N ALA A 90 13.85 -1.14 4.04
CA ALA A 90 12.61 -0.76 3.36
C ALA A 90 11.71 0.11 4.26
N MET A 91 11.54 -0.26 5.54
CA MET A 91 10.80 0.54 6.50
C MET A 91 11.40 1.94 6.71
N SER A 92 12.72 2.04 6.82
CA SER A 92 13.42 3.33 6.89
C SER A 92 13.20 4.17 5.62
N GLN A 93 13.24 3.56 4.44
CA GLN A 93 13.00 4.25 3.17
C GLN A 93 11.58 4.81 3.07
N VAL A 94 10.55 4.01 3.41
CA VAL A 94 9.15 4.46 3.41
C VAL A 94 8.95 5.58 4.43
N ASN A 95 9.45 5.42 5.66
CA ASN A 95 9.35 6.47 6.67
C ASN A 95 10.04 7.76 6.23
N ARG A 96 11.20 7.69 5.55
CA ARG A 96 11.91 8.89 5.08
C ARG A 96 11.09 9.73 4.11
N VAL A 97 10.25 9.11 3.29
CA VAL A 97 9.48 9.81 2.23
C VAL A 97 8.00 9.97 2.55
N GLY A 98 7.49 9.30 3.58
CA GLY A 98 6.05 9.29 3.88
C GLY A 98 5.74 9.00 5.34
N LYS A 99 6.56 9.48 6.29
CA LYS A 99 6.34 9.22 7.72
C LYS A 99 4.93 9.63 8.17
N SER A 100 4.51 10.84 7.82
CA SER A 100 3.17 11.35 8.10
C SER A 100 2.08 10.46 7.55
N GLU A 101 2.29 9.91 6.35
CA GLU A 101 1.34 9.05 5.67
C GLU A 101 1.27 7.67 6.33
N VAL A 102 2.41 7.09 6.71
CA VAL A 102 2.48 5.82 7.47
C VAL A 102 1.71 5.94 8.78
N ASP A 103 1.84 7.07 9.49
CA ASP A 103 1.18 7.28 10.78
C ASP A 103 -0.36 7.34 10.69
N LEU A 104 -0.92 7.45 9.48
CA LEU A 104 -2.36 7.38 9.21
C LEU A 104 -2.87 5.95 8.98
N PHE A 105 -1.99 4.95 9.01
CA PHE A 105 -2.35 3.54 8.87
C PHE A 105 -2.44 2.87 10.24
N GLU A 106 -3.41 1.97 10.36
CA GLU A 106 -3.42 1.01 11.45
C GLU A 106 -2.44 -0.12 11.12
N MET A 107 -1.39 -0.24 11.93
CA MET A 107 -0.40 -1.30 11.79
C MET A 107 -0.97 -2.62 12.32
N VAL A 108 -0.90 -3.67 11.50
CA VAL A 108 -1.37 -5.02 11.83
C VAL A 108 -0.26 -6.06 11.63
N SER A 109 -0.40 -7.21 12.28
CA SER A 109 0.56 -8.32 12.19
C SER A 109 0.36 -9.19 10.95
N SER A 110 -0.85 -9.19 10.37
CA SER A 110 -1.21 -10.03 9.23
C SER A 110 -2.35 -9.43 8.41
N VAL A 111 -2.53 -9.93 7.20
CA VAL A 111 -3.66 -9.57 6.33
C VAL A 111 -4.98 -10.07 6.94
N GLU A 112 -4.96 -11.24 7.56
CA GLU A 112 -6.08 -11.86 8.23
C GLU A 112 -6.60 -10.96 9.37
N GLU A 113 -5.69 -10.38 10.16
CA GLU A 113 -6.04 -9.42 11.21
C GLU A 113 -6.75 -8.19 10.63
N ALA A 114 -6.26 -7.63 9.52
CA ALA A 114 -6.92 -6.51 8.86
C ALA A 114 -8.35 -6.87 8.43
N TYR A 115 -8.55 -8.07 7.87
CA TYR A 115 -9.88 -8.55 7.46
C TYR A 115 -10.85 -8.76 8.61
N VAL A 116 -10.37 -9.21 9.78
CA VAL A 116 -11.21 -9.33 10.99
C VAL A 116 -11.70 -7.97 11.49
N LYS A 117 -10.96 -6.90 11.19
CA LYS A 117 -11.27 -5.54 11.63
C LYS A 117 -12.19 -4.75 10.68
N LEU A 118 -12.53 -5.25 9.48
CA LEU A 118 -13.33 -4.50 8.49
C LEU A 118 -14.78 -4.24 8.92
#